data_AF-A0A9J6FL95-F1
#
_entry.id   AF-A0A9J6FL95-F1
#
_cell.length_a   1.000
_cell.length_b   1.000
_cell.length_c   1.000
_cell.angle_alpha   90.00
_cell.angle_beta   90.00
_cell.angle_gamma   90.00
#
_symmetry.space_group_name_H-M   'P 1'
#
loop_
_entity.id
_entity.type
_entity.pdbx_description
1 polymer ?
#
loop_
_entity_poly.entity_id
_entity_poly.type
_entity_poly.pdbx_seq_one_letter_code
_entity_poly.pdbx_strand_id
1 'polypeptide(L)'
;MTARCSTSLLVLAGATLILTFCGCATARCVPAYTKTSEGVVHTACKQPNRSCVVVKSGLSAADKQILLDTHNKYRSQIAKGQLGRFPPARDMLRLVSLFVIFGAFSRAWQKEI
;
A
#
# COMPACT_ATOMS: atom_id res chain seq x y z
N MET A 1 3.01 -21.94 5.39
CA MET A 1 4.46 -21.76 5.19
C MET A 1 5.15 -21.87 6.54
N THR A 2 5.86 -22.97 6.77
CA THR A 2 6.56 -23.27 8.03
C THR A 2 7.72 -22.28 8.23
N ALA A 3 7.66 -21.46 9.26
CA ALA A 3 8.73 -20.56 9.63
C ALA A 3 9.91 -21.37 10.23
N ARG A 4 11.09 -21.30 9.61
CA ARG A 4 12.33 -21.80 10.22
C ARG A 4 12.91 -20.66 11.06
N CYS A 5 12.85 -20.82 12.38
CA CYS A 5 13.47 -19.91 13.34
C CYS A 5 14.89 -20.43 13.63
N SER A 6 15.93 -19.68 13.27
CA SER A 6 17.32 -20.06 13.58
C SER A 6 17.61 -19.71 15.04
N THR A 7 17.69 -20.72 15.88
CA THR A 7 18.02 -20.58 17.31
C THR A 7 19.54 -20.53 17.48
N SER A 8 20.11 -19.35 17.74
CA SER A 8 21.50 -19.24 18.17
C SER A 8 21.57 -19.54 19.67
N LEU A 9 22.07 -20.74 20.02
CA LEU A 9 22.29 -21.18 21.39
C LEU A 9 23.64 -20.64 21.88
N LEU A 10 23.66 -19.58 22.69
CA LEU A 10 24.86 -19.17 23.43
C LEU A 10 24.82 -19.86 24.81
N VAL A 11 25.59 -20.93 24.96
CA VAL A 11 25.72 -21.66 26.23
C VAL A 11 26.86 -21.01 27.04
N LEU A 12 26.50 -20.21 28.05
CA LEU A 12 27.42 -19.86 29.13
C LEU A 12 27.00 -20.65 30.37
N ALA A 13 27.89 -21.51 30.84
CA ALA A 13 27.69 -22.36 31.99
C ALA A 13 27.55 -21.51 33.27
N GLY A 14 26.39 -21.58 33.92
CA GLY A 14 26.16 -20.99 35.24
C GLY A 14 24.80 -20.33 35.36
N ALA A 15 23.79 -21.10 35.78
CA ALA A 15 22.52 -20.66 36.34
C ALA A 15 21.91 -19.36 35.75
N THR A 16 21.48 -19.39 34.48
CA THR A 16 20.74 -18.27 33.87
C THR A 16 19.36 -18.70 33.42
N LEU A 17 18.35 -18.03 34.00
CA LEU A 17 16.96 -18.00 33.55
C LEU A 17 16.93 -17.80 32.02
N ILE A 18 16.47 -18.82 31.29
CA ILE A 18 16.39 -18.77 29.81
C ILE A 18 15.26 -17.80 29.45
N LEU A 19 15.59 -16.53 29.25
CA LEU A 19 14.68 -15.58 28.61
C LEU A 19 14.74 -15.82 27.10
N THR A 20 13.92 -16.75 26.63
CA THR A 20 13.71 -17.05 25.21
C THR A 20 13.02 -15.86 24.55
N PHE A 21 13.79 -14.86 24.12
CA PHE A 21 13.27 -13.79 23.27
C PHE A 21 13.08 -14.31 21.84
N CYS A 22 11.91 -14.89 21.57
CA CYS A 22 11.45 -15.15 20.21
C CYS A 22 10.95 -13.84 19.59
N GLY A 23 11.88 -13.00 19.15
CA GLY A 23 11.59 -11.78 18.41
C GLY A 23 11.27 -12.08 16.95
N CYS A 24 10.15 -12.74 16.66
CA CYS A 24 9.65 -12.82 15.28
C CYS A 24 8.97 -11.48 14.95
N ALA A 25 9.72 -10.53 14.39
CA ALA A 25 9.16 -9.30 13.87
C ALA A 25 8.37 -9.60 12.58
N THR A 26 7.16 -10.14 12.73
CA THR A 26 6.17 -10.11 11.64
C THR A 26 5.72 -8.67 11.51
N ALA A 27 5.83 -8.09 10.31
CA ALA A 27 5.19 -6.80 10.02
C ALA A 27 3.69 -6.96 10.28
N ARG A 28 3.20 -6.45 11.42
CA ARG A 28 1.81 -6.63 11.86
C ARG A 28 0.94 -5.70 11.03
N CYS A 29 -0.03 -6.28 10.33
CA CYS A 29 -1.03 -5.47 9.62
C CYS A 29 -1.88 -4.69 10.62
N VAL A 30 -2.37 -3.51 10.21
CA VAL A 30 -3.31 -2.73 11.01
C VAL A 30 -4.60 -3.55 11.23
N PRO A 31 -5.11 -3.69 12.46
CA PRO A 31 -6.29 -4.52 12.77
C PRO A 31 -7.56 -4.16 11.97
N ALA A 32 -7.67 -2.92 11.48
CA ALA A 32 -8.77 -2.50 10.61
C ALA A 32 -8.75 -3.22 9.25
N TYR A 33 -7.58 -3.62 8.77
CA TYR A 33 -7.39 -4.24 7.45
C TYR A 33 -7.39 -5.78 7.51
N THR A 34 -7.50 -6.37 8.70
CA THR A 34 -7.57 -7.83 8.87
C THR A 34 -8.99 -8.36 8.81
N LYS A 35 -10.00 -7.49 8.81
CA LYS A 35 -11.42 -7.84 8.71
C LYS A 35 -11.85 -7.76 7.24
N THR A 36 -11.67 -8.85 6.52
CA THR A 36 -12.11 -9.02 5.13
C THR A 36 -13.05 -10.21 5.05
N SER A 37 -13.80 -10.32 3.94
CA SER A 37 -14.59 -11.52 3.65
C SER A 37 -13.69 -12.76 3.62
N GLU A 38 -14.26 -13.94 3.89
CA GLU A 38 -13.51 -15.20 3.88
C GLU A 38 -12.71 -15.37 2.58
N GLY A 39 -11.44 -15.76 2.71
CA GLY A 39 -10.54 -16.00 1.60
C GLY A 39 -9.90 -14.76 0.94
N VAL A 40 -10.28 -13.54 1.33
CA VAL A 40 -9.68 -12.30 0.80
C VAL A 40 -8.70 -11.71 1.81
N VAL A 41 -7.48 -11.35 1.40
CA VAL A 41 -6.52 -10.62 2.24
C VAL A 41 -6.41 -9.20 1.72
N HIS A 42 -6.53 -8.21 2.60
CA HIS A 42 -6.37 -6.82 2.21
C HIS A 42 -4.95 -6.56 1.67
N THR A 43 -4.82 -5.82 0.58
CA THR A 43 -3.54 -5.50 -0.10
C THR A 43 -2.50 -4.93 0.86
N ALA A 44 -2.90 -4.07 1.80
CA ALA A 44 -1.97 -3.53 2.81
C ALA A 44 -1.42 -4.57 3.80
N CYS A 45 -2.06 -5.74 3.91
CA CYS A 45 -1.63 -6.85 4.77
C CYS A 45 -0.86 -7.94 4.01
N LYS A 46 -0.85 -7.90 2.68
CA LYS A 46 -0.14 -8.90 1.88
C LYS A 46 1.36 -8.71 2.03
N GLN A 47 2.07 -9.83 2.05
CA GLN A 47 3.53 -9.81 2.13
C GLN A 47 4.11 -9.31 0.79
N PRO A 48 5.18 -8.50 0.81
CA PRO A 48 5.87 -8.10 -0.40
C PRO A 48 6.32 -9.31 -1.23
N ASN A 49 6.26 -9.19 -2.55
CA ASN A 49 6.81 -10.18 -3.46
C ASN A 49 8.34 -10.23 -3.25
N ARG A 50 8.86 -11.42 -2.93
CA ARG A 50 10.30 -11.63 -2.68
C ARG A 50 11.15 -11.46 -3.94
N SER A 51 10.54 -11.59 -5.12
CA SER A 51 11.21 -11.45 -6.41
C SER A 51 11.22 -10.01 -6.92
N CYS A 52 10.46 -9.11 -6.30
CA CYS A 52 10.39 -7.70 -6.71
C CYS A 52 11.31 -6.85 -5.84
N VAL A 53 12.25 -6.15 -6.48
CA VAL A 53 13.11 -5.16 -5.83
C VAL A 53 12.58 -3.77 -6.16
N VAL A 54 12.01 -3.09 -5.15
CA VAL A 54 11.46 -1.74 -5.33
C VAL A 54 12.60 -0.73 -5.50
N VAL A 55 12.81 -0.26 -6.74
CA VAL A 55 13.86 0.72 -7.08
C VAL A 55 13.50 2.12 -6.59
N LYS A 56 12.23 2.53 -6.74
CA LYS A 56 11.71 3.81 -6.28
C LYS A 56 10.26 3.63 -5.85
N SER A 57 9.88 4.24 -4.73
CA SER A 57 8.51 4.20 -4.24
C SER A 57 7.97 5.61 -4.00
N GLY A 58 6.67 5.77 -4.26
CA GLY A 58 6.00 7.05 -4.11
C GLY A 58 6.31 8.07 -5.22
N LEU A 59 5.63 9.20 -5.12
CA LEU A 59 5.72 10.32 -6.06
C LEU A 59 6.19 11.58 -5.31
N SER A 60 6.95 12.43 -6.00
CA SER A 60 7.34 13.74 -5.46
C SER A 60 6.11 14.65 -5.32
N ALA A 61 6.22 15.75 -4.56
CA ALA A 61 5.14 16.73 -4.45
C ALA A 61 4.79 17.36 -5.82
N ALA A 62 5.79 17.59 -6.66
CA ALA A 62 5.60 18.12 -8.01
C ALA A 62 4.85 17.11 -8.91
N ASP A 63 5.27 15.84 -8.91
CA ASP A 63 4.60 14.78 -9.67
C ASP A 63 3.15 14.59 -9.21
N LYS A 64 2.93 14.72 -7.89
CA LYS A 64 1.60 14.70 -7.31
C LYS A 64 0.73 15.85 -7.87
N GLN A 65 1.28 17.06 -7.93
CA GLN A 65 0.54 18.20 -8.46
C GLN A 65 0.20 18.01 -9.94
N ILE A 66 1.16 17.56 -10.75
CA ILE A 66 0.96 17.28 -12.19
C ILE A 66 -0.17 16.27 -12.38
N LEU A 67 -0.17 15.18 -11.61
CA LEU A 67 -1.19 14.15 -11.71
C LEU A 67 -2.57 14.68 -11.30
N LEU A 68 -2.65 15.48 -10.23
CA LEU A 68 -3.90 16.12 -9.79
C LEU A 68 -4.47 17.07 -10.85
N ASP A 69 -3.63 17.93 -11.41
CA ASP A 69 -4.03 18.91 -12.41
C ASP A 69 -4.46 18.23 -13.72
N THR A 70 -3.75 17.17 -14.11
CA THR A 70 -4.10 16.36 -15.28
C THR A 70 -5.48 15.73 -15.12
N HIS A 71 -5.78 15.13 -13.95
CA HIS A 71 -7.10 14.57 -13.67
C HIS A 71 -8.19 15.65 -13.73
N ASN A 72 -7.97 16.79 -13.08
CA ASN A 72 -8.94 17.89 -13.09
C ASN A 72 -9.18 18.47 -14.48
N LYS A 73 -8.13 18.57 -15.31
CA LYS A 73 -8.25 18.99 -16.72
C LYS A 73 -9.19 18.06 -17.49
N TYR A 74 -8.94 16.75 -17.45
CA TYR A 74 -9.79 15.79 -18.17
C TYR A 74 -11.21 15.71 -17.60
N ARG A 75 -11.36 15.71 -16.27
CA ARG A 75 -12.68 15.80 -15.63
C ARG A 75 -13.47 17.02 -16.12
N SER A 76 -12.82 18.18 -16.22
CA SER A 76 -13.48 19.38 -16.75
C SER A 76 -13.88 19.24 -18.22
N GLN A 77 -13.06 18.61 -19.06
CA GLN A 77 -13.39 18.35 -20.46
C GLN A 77 -14.58 17.40 -20.62
N ILE A 78 -14.62 16.32 -19.82
CA ILE A 78 -15.75 15.39 -19.77
C ILE A 78 -17.00 16.14 -19.32
N ALA A 79 -16.91 16.93 -18.25
CA ALA A 79 -18.05 17.66 -17.69
C ALA A 79 -18.69 18.62 -18.69
N LYS A 80 -17.87 19.24 -19.55
CA LYS A 80 -18.31 20.15 -20.62
C LYS A 80 -18.79 19.43 -21.89
N GLY A 81 -18.72 18.09 -21.95
CA GLY A 81 -19.03 17.33 -23.16
C GLY A 81 -18.04 17.57 -24.31
N GLN A 82 -16.82 18.04 -24.01
CA GLN A 82 -15.79 18.32 -25.03
C GLN A 82 -15.14 17.05 -25.59
N LEU A 83 -15.26 15.94 -24.87
CA LEU A 83 -14.85 14.62 -25.30
C LEU A 83 -16.08 13.93 -25.87
N GLY A 84 -16.30 14.05 -27.19
CA GLY A 84 -17.55 13.72 -27.88
C GLY A 84 -18.12 12.30 -27.72
N ARG A 85 -17.43 11.40 -27.00
CA ARG A 85 -17.96 10.08 -26.60
C ARG A 85 -18.67 10.07 -25.25
N PHE A 86 -18.59 11.15 -24.47
CA PHE A 86 -19.14 11.21 -23.12
C PHE A 86 -20.15 12.35 -23.01
N PRO A 87 -21.33 12.12 -22.40
CA PRO A 87 -22.29 13.18 -22.16
C PRO A 87 -21.72 14.19 -21.15
N PRO A 88 -22.14 15.47 -21.21
CA PRO A 88 -21.76 16.46 -20.21
C PRO A 88 -22.26 16.04 -18.82
N ALA A 89 -21.49 16.36 -17.78
CA ALA A 89 -21.84 16.02 -16.41
C ALA A 89 -22.53 17.20 -15.72
N ARG A 90 -23.59 16.91 -14.97
CA ARG A 90 -24.36 17.93 -14.23
C ARG A 90 -23.57 18.55 -13.07
N ASP A 91 -22.78 17.75 -12.36
CA ASP A 91 -22.01 18.18 -11.18
C ASP A 91 -20.72 17.38 -11.04
N MET A 92 -19.69 17.73 -11.84
CA MET A 92 -18.38 17.08 -11.75
C MET A 92 -17.41 17.92 -10.92
N LEU A 93 -17.27 17.52 -9.65
CA LEU A 93 -16.43 18.23 -8.68
C LEU A 93 -14.93 18.20 -8.99
N ARG A 94 -14.22 19.24 -8.55
CA ARG A 94 -12.75 19.34 -8.63
C ARG A 94 -12.10 18.50 -7.53
N LEU A 95 -11.06 17.78 -7.88
CA LEU A 95 -10.21 17.06 -6.92
C LEU A 95 -9.22 18.03 -6.26
N VAL A 96 -9.09 17.94 -4.94
CA VAL A 96 -8.19 18.80 -4.15
C VAL A 96 -6.93 18.08 -3.66
N SER A 97 -6.91 16.75 -3.69
CA SER A 97 -5.76 15.95 -3.25
C SER A 97 -5.74 14.59 -3.93
N LEU A 98 -4.52 14.10 -4.17
CA LEU A 98 -4.25 12.75 -4.69
C LEU A 98 -4.55 11.62 -3.72
N PHE A 99 -4.75 11.92 -2.44
CA PHE A 99 -5.19 10.93 -1.47
C PHE A 99 -6.47 10.23 -1.93
N VAL A 100 -7.39 11.00 -2.55
CA VAL A 100 -8.66 10.52 -3.08
C VAL A 100 -8.49 9.58 -4.27
N ILE A 101 -7.37 9.68 -4.99
CA ILE A 101 -7.16 8.90 -6.21
C ILE A 101 -6.46 7.58 -5.86
N PHE A 102 -5.26 7.60 -5.26
CA PHE A 102 -4.47 6.36 -5.12
C PHE A 102 -3.42 6.37 -3.99
N GLY A 103 -3.48 7.26 -3.00
CA GLY A 103 -2.33 7.53 -2.11
C GLY A 103 -1.69 6.31 -1.42
N ALA A 104 -2.41 5.61 -0.54
CA ALA A 104 -1.83 4.52 0.27
C ALA A 104 -1.96 3.13 -0.36
N PHE A 105 -3.06 2.91 -1.08
CA PHE A 105 -3.35 1.65 -1.75
C PHE A 105 -2.35 1.33 -2.87
N SER A 106 -2.02 2.31 -3.72
CA SER A 106 -1.09 2.08 -4.85
C SER A 106 0.28 1.59 -4.38
N ARG A 107 0.81 2.14 -3.28
CA ARG A 107 2.12 1.74 -2.74
C ARG A 107 2.13 0.32 -2.18
N ALA A 108 1.03 -0.11 -1.57
CA ALA A 108 0.92 -1.48 -1.08
C ALA A 108 0.87 -2.46 -2.26
N TRP A 109 0.07 -2.13 -3.28
CA TRP A 109 -0.08 -2.96 -4.47
C TRP A 109 1.20 -3.05 -5.32
N GLN A 110 1.98 -1.96 -5.41
CA GLN A 110 3.29 -1.96 -6.10
C GLN A 110 4.30 -2.97 -5.55
N LYS A 111 4.13 -3.40 -4.29
CA LYS A 111 5.02 -4.40 -3.67
C LYS A 111 4.58 -5.83 -3.94
N GLU A 112 3.39 -6.05 -4.49
CA GLU A 112 2.84 -7.37 -4.77
C GLU A 112 3.11 -7.85 -6.20
N ILE A 113 3.41 -6.93 -7.11
CA ILE A 113 3.79 -7.20 -8.50
C ILE A 113 5.31 -7.39 -8.54
#